data_AF-A0ABD5YV82-F1
#
_entry.id   AF-A0ABD5YV82-F1
#
_cell.length_a   1.000
_cell.length_b   1.000
_cell.length_c   1.000
_cell.angle_alpha   90.00
_cell.angle_beta   90.00
_cell.angle_gamma   90.00
#
_symmetry.space_group_name_H-M   'P 1'
#
loop_
_entity.id
_entity.type
_entity.pdbx_description
1 polymer ?
#
loop_
_entity_poly.entity_id
_entity_poly.type
_entity_poly.pdbx_seq_one_letter_code
_entity_poly.pdbx_strand_id
1 'polypeptide(L)' 'MHSIAEDETYHCLDPILLVIGETPPDEVAVNAYVFHREGDVERLHRGNTGYESER' A
#
# COMPACT_ATOMS: atom_id res chain seq x y z
N MET A 1 0.95 -28.16 -14.13
CA MET A 1 0.47 -26.85 -13.66
C MET A 1 1.46 -26.44 -12.57
N HIS A 2 2.39 -25.53 -12.88
CA HIS A 2 3.34 -25.02 -11.89
C HIS A 2 2.59 -24.10 -10.94
N SER A 3 2.68 -24.37 -9.63
CA SER A 3 2.05 -23.54 -8.62
C SER A 3 2.82 -22.23 -8.51
N ILE A 4 2.14 -21.09 -8.62
CA ILE A 4 2.72 -19.76 -8.35
C ILE A 4 3.28 -19.69 -6.92
N ALA A 5 2.77 -20.53 -6.01
CA ALA A 5 3.26 -20.65 -4.64
C ALA A 5 4.66 -21.32 -4.52
N GLU A 6 5.13 -22.00 -5.57
CA GLU A 6 6.41 -22.73 -5.60
C GLU A 6 7.46 -22.03 -6.47
N ASP A 7 7.11 -20.90 -7.09
CA ASP A 7 7.99 -20.15 -7.98
C ASP A 7 8.79 -19.12 -7.17
N GLU A 8 10.04 -19.44 -6.85
CA GLU A 8 10.95 -18.53 -6.13
C GLU A 8 11.33 -17.27 -6.93
N THR A 9 11.05 -17.25 -8.24
CA THR A 9 11.21 -16.05 -9.08
C THR A 9 9.99 -15.14 -9.01
N TYR A 10 8.88 -15.62 -8.42
CA TYR A 10 7.66 -14.87 -8.26
C TYR A 10 7.72 -13.94 -7.04
N HIS A 11 8.22 -12.73 -7.28
CA HIS A 11 8.11 -11.63 -6.33
C HIS A 11 6.68 -11.08 -6.31
N CYS A 12 5.79 -11.71 -5.53
CA CYS A 12 4.51 -11.08 -5.20
C CYS A 12 4.78 -9.74 -4.49
N LEU A 13 4.12 -8.68 -4.94
CA LEU A 13 4.22 -7.35 -4.36
C LEU A 13 3.72 -7.39 -2.90
N ASP A 14 4.33 -6.55 -2.06
CA ASP A 14 3.87 -6.42 -0.67
C ASP A 14 2.41 -5.97 -0.64
N PRO A 15 1.55 -6.63 0.17
CA PRO A 15 0.15 -6.25 0.27
C PRO A 15 -0.03 -4.84 0.85
N ILE A 16 -0.99 -4.11 0.29
CA ILE A 16 -1.40 -2.78 0.76
C ILE A 16 -2.67 -2.91 1.60
N LEU A 17 -2.64 -2.37 2.82
CA LEU A 17 -3.81 -2.22 3.69
C LEU A 17 -4.33 -0.79 3.63
N LEU A 18 -5.63 -0.63 3.40
CA LEU A 18 -6.33 0.63 3.52
C LEU A 18 -7.21 0.61 4.77
N VAL A 19 -6.92 1.51 5.71
CA VAL A 19 -7.76 1.73 6.90
C VAL A 19 -8.58 2.98 6.64
N ILE A 20 -9.89 2.78 6.49
CA ILE A 20 -10.87 3.84 6.29
C ILE A 20 -11.62 4.00 7.61
N GLY A 21 -11.52 5.18 8.21
CA GLY A 21 -12.17 5.49 9.47
C GLY A 21 -12.76 6.88 9.45
N GLU A 22 -13.77 7.10 10.27
CA GLU A 22 -14.33 8.40 10.54
C GLU A 22 -13.56 9.01 11.73
N THR A 23 -12.88 10.13 11.50
CA THR A 23 -12.23 10.88 12.59
C THR A 23 -13.11 12.08 12.93
N PRO A 24 -13.51 12.27 14.20
CA PRO A 24 -14.36 13.40 14.57
C PRO A 24 -13.72 14.75 14.19
N PRO A 25 -14.51 15.76 13.76
CA PRO A 25 -15.97 15.80 13.80
C PRO A 25 -16.68 15.21 12.58
N ASP A 26 -16.14 15.21 11.36
CA ASP A 26 -16.83 14.68 10.16
C ASP A 26 -15.84 14.33 9.02
N GLU A 27 -14.56 14.08 9.33
CA GLU A 27 -13.55 13.83 8.29
C GLU A 27 -13.32 12.33 8.11
N VAL A 28 -13.68 11.82 6.93
CA VAL A 28 -13.25 10.48 6.48
C VAL A 28 -11.73 10.51 6.31
N ALA A 29 -11.02 9.77 7.15
CA ALA A 29 -9.59 9.57 7.04
C ALA A 29 -9.32 8.24 6.35
N VAL A 30 -8.50 8.30 5.29
CA VAL A 30 -7.97 7.10 4.62
C VAL A 30 -6.48 7.03 4.91
N ASN A 31 -6.07 5.97 5.61
CA ASN A 31 -4.67 5.66 5.86
C ASN A 31 -4.26 4.44 5.06
N ALA A 32 -3.12 4.52 4.37
CA ALA A 32 -2.56 3.43 3.60
C ALA A 32 -1.30 2.89 4.27
N TYR A 33 -1.13 1.57 4.26
CA TYR A 33 0.01 0.88 4.85
C TYR A 33 0.50 -0.23 3.92
N VAL A 34 1.80 -0.52 3.95
CA VAL A 34 2.40 -1.71 3.33
C VAL A 34 2.70 -2.72 4.41
N PHE A 35 2.34 -3.98 4.18
CA PHE A 35 2.72 -5.11 5.01
C PHE A 35 3.88 -5.84 4.33
N HIS A 36 5.08 -5.71 4.89
CA HIS A 36 6.23 -6.41 4.36
C HIS A 36 6.20 -7.88 4.79
N ARG A 37 6.74 -8.75 3.94
CA ARG A 37 6.86 -10.17 4.25
C ARG A 37 7.72 -10.46 5.49
N GLU A 38 8.59 -9.52 5.87
CA GLU A 38 9.43 -9.58 7.06
C GLU A 38 8.62 -9.41 8.37
N GLY A 39 7.33 -9.04 8.26
CA GLY A 39 6.39 -8.97 9.37
C GLY A 39 6.21 -7.55 9.93
N ASP A 40 6.85 -6.56 9.34
CA ASP A 40 6.70 -5.15 9.67
C ASP A 40 5.65 -4.45 8.80
N VAL A 41 5.21 -3.30 9.29
CA VAL A 41 4.15 -2.47 8.69
C VAL A 41 4.67 -1.05 8.55
N GLU A 42 4.65 -0.53 7.33
CA GLU A 42 5.03 0.85 7.03
C GLU A 42 3.79 1.67 6.63
N ARG A 43 3.63 2.88 7.19
CA ARG A 43 2.57 3.81 6.74
C ARG A 43 3.00 4.48 5.44
N LEU A 44 2.19 4.34 4.40
CA LEU A 44 2.42 5.05 3.15
C LEU A 44 2.10 6.54 3.32
N HIS A 45 3.08 7.36 3.01
CA HIS A 45 2.91 8.79 2.89
C HIS A 45 2.47 9.13 1.46
N ARG A 46 1.57 10.10 1.33
CA ARG A 46 1.23 10.67 0.03
C ARG A 46 2.50 11.26 -0.57
N GLY A 47 3.06 10.61 -1.58
CA GLY A 47 4.09 11.22 -2.42
C GLY A 47 3.49 12.47 -3.05
N ASN A 48 4.16 13.62 -2.92
CA ASN A 48 3.77 14.82 -3.65
C ASN A 48 3.68 14.44 -5.14
N THR A 49 2.50 14.55 -5.73
CA THR A 49 2.31 14.45 -7.17
C THR A 49 2.89 15.72 -7.80
N GLY A 50 4.21 15.84 -7.79
CA GLY A 50 4.99 16.82 -8.54
C GLY A 50 5.21 16.36 -9.98
N TYR A 51 4.31 15.54 -10.54
CA TYR A 51 4.18 15.46 -11.99
C TYR A 51 3.47 16.75 -12.41
N GLU A 52 4.25 17.81 -12.54
CA GLU A 52 3.89 18.90 -13.43
C GLU A 52 3.59 18.25 -14.78
N SER A 53 2.31 18.31 -15.16
CA SER A 53 1.89 18.01 -16.52
C SER A 53 2.57 19.05 -17.41
N GLU A 54 3.79 18.77 -17.88
CA GLU A 54 4.43 19.54 -18.93
C GLU A 54 3.45 19.62 -20.11
N ARG A 55 2.94 20.83 -20.33
CA ARG A 55 2.12 21.24 -21.46
C ARG A 55 2.99 22.03 -22.43
#